data_AF-A0A849ZKX4-F1
#
_entry.id   AF-A0A849ZKX4-F1
#
_cell.length_a   1.000
_cell.length_b   1.000
_cell.length_c   1.000
_cell.angle_alpha   90.00
_cell.angle_beta   90.00
_cell.angle_gamma   90.00
#
_symmetry.space_group_name_H-M   'P 1'
#
loop_
_entity.id
_entity.type
_entity.pdbx_description
1 polymer ?
#
loop_
_entity_poly.entity_id
_entity_poly.type
_entity_poly.pdbx_seq_one_letter_code
_entity_poly.pdbx_strand_id
1 'polypeptide(L)'
;MSTSRIHHGLVSLSLTFFIACAPSEPMADDIEEAEDEASAASTSYVEIGDYLTSDADIESWITLRRTLASAFDDICGDTFCEGDYSNLASLDFTCSVTQKKGKLKECAWTFAASDDQVSRADGTVASAVPFFVCRVRPKGKAADLLAALGSDPLHATLPGLDGSLYDALGDCFEEPREPVARPGPTEGAFTDVLERLEGPDIDAWYAMTRALREDFDQVCGDTFCEGDFANWAALRLRCSEDVETLKLGSCAWSFAASDSWAKKKGAIGVTTGEATCTFTVDATATELAAALAPDLAGEPPLMRPLPGSTMTIYDALIDCL
;
A
#
# COMPACT_ATOMS: atom_id res chain seq x y z
N MET A 1 39.95 43.50 -64.74
CA MET A 1 39.62 42.08 -64.57
C MET A 1 38.10 42.00 -64.47
N SER A 2 37.38 42.07 -65.60
CA SER A 2 36.95 40.93 -66.44
C SER A 2 36.16 39.91 -65.62
N THR A 3 34.90 39.55 -65.88
CA THR A 3 33.91 39.77 -66.97
C THR A 3 32.59 39.20 -66.39
N SER A 4 31.45 39.89 -66.30
CA SER A 4 30.45 40.25 -67.33
C SER A 4 29.79 39.09 -68.10
N ARG A 5 28.43 39.11 -68.11
CA ARG A 5 27.39 38.66 -69.10
C ARG A 5 26.34 37.76 -68.45
N ILE A 6 25.10 38.19 -68.16
CA ILE A 6 23.95 38.64 -69.01
C ILE A 6 23.50 37.56 -70.02
N HIS A 7 22.29 36.99 -69.86
CA HIS A 7 21.19 37.07 -70.85
C HIS A 7 19.88 36.40 -70.40
N HIS A 8 18.79 37.09 -70.76
CA HIS A 8 17.38 36.70 -70.71
C HIS A 8 17.05 35.42 -71.49
N GLY A 9 15.92 34.79 -71.14
CA GLY A 9 15.24 33.81 -71.99
C GLY A 9 13.89 33.39 -71.43
N LEU A 10 12.85 34.19 -71.72
CA LEU A 10 11.44 33.79 -71.63
C LEU A 10 11.14 32.87 -72.83
N VAL A 11 10.68 31.63 -72.61
CA VAL A 11 9.96 30.86 -73.65
C VAL A 11 8.81 30.10 -72.99
N SER A 12 7.61 30.45 -73.46
CA SER A 12 6.34 29.75 -73.32
C SER A 12 6.34 28.47 -74.15
N LEU A 13 5.87 27.36 -73.60
CA LEU A 13 5.16 26.35 -74.40
C LEU A 13 4.23 25.52 -73.51
N SER A 14 2.93 25.77 -73.66
CA SER A 14 1.87 24.83 -73.31
C SER A 14 2.02 23.56 -74.16
N LEU A 15 1.98 22.39 -73.51
CA LEU A 15 1.62 21.15 -74.20
C LEU A 15 0.59 20.42 -73.37
N THR A 16 -0.66 20.59 -73.79
CA THR A 16 -1.82 19.81 -73.39
C THR A 16 -1.63 18.40 -73.95
N PHE A 17 -1.44 17.39 -73.10
CA PHE A 17 -1.57 15.99 -73.48
C PHE A 17 -2.82 15.43 -72.82
N PHE A 18 -3.88 15.30 -73.60
CA PHE A 18 -5.01 14.45 -73.30
C PHE A 18 -4.58 13.00 -73.56
N ILE A 19 -4.53 12.16 -72.53
CA ILE A 19 -4.70 10.70 -72.68
C ILE A 19 -5.85 10.25 -71.82
N ALA A 20 -6.70 9.47 -72.47
CA ALA A 20 -7.99 8.98 -72.06
C ALA A 20 -7.98 7.97 -70.91
N CYS A 21 -9.16 7.82 -70.33
CA CYS A 21 -9.59 6.89 -69.29
C CYS A 21 -9.03 5.47 -69.38
N ALA A 22 -8.63 4.94 -68.23
CA ALA A 22 -8.97 3.58 -67.83
C ALA A 22 -9.54 3.63 -66.40
N PRO A 23 -10.76 3.12 -66.15
CA PRO A 23 -11.26 2.93 -64.79
C PRO A 23 -10.68 1.62 -64.23
N SER A 24 -9.92 1.71 -63.15
CA SER A 24 -9.53 0.56 -62.33
C SER A 24 -10.13 0.73 -60.93
N GLU A 25 -11.23 0.05 -60.67
CA GLU A 25 -11.73 -0.27 -59.32
C GLU A 25 -11.32 -1.72 -59.00
N PRO A 26 -11.35 -2.17 -57.74
CA PRO A 26 -10.66 -1.62 -56.58
C PRO A 26 -9.75 -2.71 -55.96
N MET A 27 -8.53 -2.35 -55.53
CA MET A 27 -7.79 -3.22 -54.62
C MET A 27 -8.25 -2.88 -53.21
N ALA A 28 -9.16 -3.71 -52.70
CA ALA A 28 -9.38 -3.88 -51.28
C ALA A 28 -8.24 -4.74 -50.75
N ASP A 29 -7.35 -4.12 -49.99
CA ASP A 29 -6.63 -4.68 -48.85
C ASP A 29 -5.66 -3.60 -48.32
N ASP A 30 -5.48 -3.60 -47.01
CA ASP A 30 -4.56 -2.74 -46.24
C ASP A 30 -5.01 -1.30 -45.94
N ILE A 31 -6.13 -1.18 -45.23
CA ILE A 31 -6.31 -0.11 -44.24
C ILE A 31 -6.72 -0.74 -42.90
N GLU A 32 -5.80 -1.47 -42.27
CA GLU A 32 -5.87 -1.87 -40.85
C GLU A 32 -4.64 -1.39 -40.06
N GLU A 33 -4.02 -0.27 -40.45
CA GLU A 33 -2.93 0.34 -39.65
C GLU A 33 -3.02 1.88 -39.60
N ALA A 34 -4.25 2.42 -39.61
CA ALA A 34 -4.48 3.86 -39.51
C ALA A 34 -5.50 4.26 -38.43
N GLU A 35 -5.83 3.36 -37.49
CA GLU A 35 -6.72 3.67 -36.36
C GLU A 35 -5.99 3.91 -35.03
N ASP A 36 -4.69 3.60 -34.93
CA ASP A 36 -3.96 3.68 -33.64
C ASP A 36 -3.35 5.06 -33.33
N GLU A 37 -3.23 5.96 -34.33
CA GLU A 37 -2.66 7.31 -34.11
C GLU A 37 -3.71 8.40 -33.87
N ALA A 38 -5.00 8.14 -34.16
CA ALA A 38 -6.10 9.08 -33.92
C ALA A 38 -6.77 8.93 -32.53
N SER A 39 -6.39 7.91 -31.74
CA SER A 39 -6.94 7.64 -30.39
C SER A 39 -6.08 8.20 -29.24
N ALA A 40 -5.00 8.93 -29.51
CA ALA A 40 -4.24 9.62 -28.46
C ALA A 40 -5.05 10.75 -27.78
N ALA A 41 -6.18 11.15 -28.39
CA ALA A 41 -7.20 11.96 -27.74
C ALA A 41 -8.14 11.07 -26.90
N SER A 42 -7.91 11.10 -25.57
CA SER A 42 -8.77 10.60 -24.48
C SER A 42 -8.69 9.11 -24.08
N THR A 43 -7.50 8.50 -24.05
CA THR A 43 -7.34 7.31 -23.18
C THR A 43 -7.45 7.74 -21.72
N SER A 44 -8.58 7.41 -21.09
CA SER A 44 -8.80 7.56 -19.65
C SER A 44 -8.40 6.29 -18.91
N TYR A 45 -7.98 6.48 -17.67
CA TYR A 45 -7.64 5.40 -16.75
C TYR A 45 -8.53 5.49 -15.53
N VAL A 46 -8.91 4.31 -15.03
CA VAL A 46 -9.65 4.10 -13.79
C VAL A 46 -8.93 3.05 -12.98
N GLU A 47 -9.27 2.93 -11.71
CA GLU A 47 -8.82 1.80 -10.91
C GLU A 47 -9.48 0.51 -11.40
N ILE A 48 -8.79 -0.61 -11.18
CA ILE A 48 -9.27 -1.90 -11.62
C ILE A 48 -10.60 -2.23 -10.95
N GLY A 49 -10.77 -1.91 -9.66
CA GLY A 49 -12.04 -2.07 -8.94
C GLY A 49 -13.21 -1.38 -9.64
N ASP A 50 -13.03 -0.14 -10.09
CA ASP A 50 -14.05 0.64 -10.81
C ASP A 50 -14.34 0.14 -12.24
N TYR A 51 -13.41 -0.63 -12.82
CA TYR A 51 -13.57 -1.22 -14.14
C TYR A 51 -14.34 -2.54 -14.11
N LEU A 52 -14.24 -3.30 -13.02
CA LEU A 52 -14.89 -4.60 -12.88
C LEU A 52 -16.39 -4.42 -12.64
N THR A 53 -17.20 -5.10 -13.44
CA THR A 53 -18.66 -4.99 -13.36
C THR A 53 -19.37 -6.31 -13.08
N SER A 54 -18.66 -7.43 -13.13
CA SER A 54 -19.25 -8.75 -12.85
C SER A 54 -18.97 -9.12 -11.39
N ASP A 55 -19.95 -9.70 -10.70
CA ASP A 55 -19.80 -10.14 -9.32
C ASP A 55 -18.62 -11.10 -9.16
N ALA A 56 -18.41 -12.00 -10.14
CA ALA A 56 -17.32 -12.96 -10.12
C ALA A 56 -15.94 -12.27 -10.19
N ASP A 57 -15.78 -11.25 -11.04
CA ASP A 57 -14.50 -10.54 -11.15
C ASP A 57 -14.26 -9.65 -9.92
N ILE A 58 -15.31 -9.00 -9.40
CA ILE A 58 -15.24 -8.18 -8.18
C ILE A 58 -14.81 -9.04 -6.99
N GLU A 59 -15.45 -10.19 -6.78
CA GLU A 59 -15.07 -11.13 -5.72
C GLU A 59 -13.65 -11.67 -5.91
N SER A 60 -13.24 -11.95 -7.16
CA SER A 60 -11.88 -12.38 -7.47
C SER A 60 -10.85 -11.29 -7.11
N TRP A 61 -11.17 -10.02 -7.40
CA TRP A 61 -10.30 -8.89 -7.08
C TRP A 61 -10.19 -8.66 -5.56
N ILE A 62 -11.31 -8.72 -4.83
CA ILE A 62 -11.32 -8.59 -3.37
C ILE A 62 -10.53 -9.74 -2.72
N THR A 63 -10.77 -10.97 -3.19
CA THR A 63 -10.05 -12.17 -2.71
C THR A 63 -8.56 -12.03 -2.97
N LEU A 64 -8.16 -11.60 -4.17
CA LEU A 64 -6.76 -11.39 -4.52
C LEU A 64 -6.07 -10.40 -3.56
N ARG A 65 -6.68 -9.25 -3.29
CA ARG A 65 -6.11 -8.24 -2.37
C ARG A 65 -5.90 -8.82 -0.97
N ARG A 66 -6.87 -9.57 -0.45
CA ARG A 66 -6.77 -10.24 0.85
C ARG A 66 -5.69 -11.31 0.86
N THR A 67 -5.63 -12.15 -0.18
CA THR A 67 -4.61 -13.20 -0.31
C THR A 67 -3.22 -12.60 -0.42
N LEU A 68 -3.03 -11.48 -1.12
CA LEU A 68 -1.76 -10.78 -1.19
C LEU A 68 -1.30 -10.25 0.17
N ALA A 69 -2.20 -9.61 0.92
CA ALA A 69 -1.91 -9.13 2.26
C ALA A 69 -1.52 -10.29 3.21
N SER A 70 -2.31 -11.37 3.23
CA SER A 70 -2.01 -12.56 4.04
C SER A 70 -0.71 -13.23 3.62
N ALA A 71 -0.47 -13.40 2.32
CA ALA A 71 0.76 -14.01 1.82
C ALA A 71 1.99 -13.19 2.17
N PHE A 72 1.89 -11.85 2.17
CA PHE A 72 2.96 -10.98 2.64
C PHE A 72 3.21 -11.14 4.14
N ASP A 73 2.15 -11.11 4.96
CA ASP A 73 2.25 -11.26 6.41
C ASP A 73 2.91 -12.61 6.78
N ASP A 74 2.61 -13.68 6.05
CA ASP A 74 3.18 -15.02 6.25
C ASP A 74 4.70 -15.07 6.01
N ILE A 75 5.21 -14.26 5.08
CA ILE A 75 6.64 -14.29 4.72
C ILE A 75 7.46 -13.17 5.35
N CYS A 76 6.83 -12.09 5.85
CA CYS A 76 7.57 -10.88 6.20
C CYS A 76 8.65 -11.18 7.24
N GLY A 77 8.30 -11.89 8.31
CA GLY A 77 9.21 -12.22 9.42
C GLY A 77 10.53 -12.85 8.99
N ASP A 78 10.50 -13.72 7.97
CA ASP A 78 11.66 -14.51 7.53
C ASP A 78 12.42 -13.86 6.35
N THR A 79 11.91 -12.75 5.79
CA THR A 79 12.45 -12.19 4.54
C THR A 79 12.63 -10.67 4.60
N PHE A 80 11.55 -9.92 4.72
CA PHE A 80 11.55 -8.46 4.59
C PHE A 80 11.63 -7.73 5.94
N CYS A 81 11.11 -8.33 7.01
CA CYS A 81 11.04 -7.77 8.36
C CYS A 81 12.33 -7.99 9.18
N GLU A 82 13.42 -8.48 8.60
CA GLU A 82 14.72 -8.64 9.28
C GLU A 82 15.60 -7.36 9.26
N GLY A 83 15.18 -6.32 8.53
CA GLY A 83 15.95 -5.08 8.33
C GLY A 83 15.72 -3.98 9.38
N ASP A 84 15.92 -2.72 8.97
CA ASP A 84 15.69 -1.52 9.81
C ASP A 84 14.24 -1.43 10.33
N TYR A 85 13.32 -2.10 9.65
CA TYR A 85 11.90 -2.14 9.99
C TYR A 85 11.45 -3.60 10.10
N SER A 86 10.97 -3.98 11.29
CA SER A 86 10.57 -5.35 11.61
C SER A 86 9.08 -5.59 11.68
N ASN A 87 8.28 -4.65 11.19
CA ASN A 87 6.82 -4.69 11.21
C ASN A 87 6.22 -4.01 9.98
N LEU A 88 6.74 -4.34 8.80
CA LEU A 88 6.09 -3.93 7.56
C LEU A 88 4.66 -4.48 7.54
N ALA A 89 3.70 -3.63 7.18
CA ALA A 89 2.30 -3.96 7.04
C ALA A 89 1.81 -3.53 5.65
N SER A 90 1.09 -4.43 4.98
CA SER A 90 0.40 -4.11 3.73
C SER A 90 -0.77 -3.16 4.00
N LEU A 91 -0.85 -2.07 3.25
CA LEU A 91 -1.97 -1.11 3.34
C LEU A 91 -2.96 -1.31 2.20
N ASP A 92 -2.50 -1.17 0.96
CA ASP A 92 -3.37 -1.26 -0.22
C ASP A 92 -2.63 -1.73 -1.46
N PHE A 93 -3.30 -2.56 -2.27
CA PHE A 93 -2.87 -2.96 -3.60
C PHE A 93 -3.95 -2.60 -4.62
N THR A 94 -3.60 -1.73 -5.56
CA THR A 94 -4.48 -1.35 -6.68
C THR A 94 -3.73 -1.35 -8.01
N CYS A 95 -4.49 -1.45 -9.09
CA CYS A 95 -3.99 -1.31 -10.45
C CYS A 95 -4.84 -0.32 -11.23
N SER A 96 -4.22 0.37 -12.18
CA SER A 96 -4.91 1.23 -13.13
C SER A 96 -5.07 0.53 -14.47
N VAL A 97 -6.25 0.70 -15.07
CA VAL A 97 -6.60 0.13 -16.36
C VAL A 97 -7.22 1.18 -17.28
N THR A 98 -7.10 1.00 -18.59
CA THR A 98 -7.82 1.85 -19.54
C THR A 98 -9.32 1.62 -19.39
N GLN A 99 -10.10 2.69 -19.23
CA GLN A 99 -11.53 2.60 -18.94
C GLN A 99 -12.34 1.79 -19.98
N LYS A 100 -11.96 1.87 -21.27
CA LYS A 100 -12.70 1.21 -22.35
C LYS A 100 -12.29 -0.24 -22.62
N LYS A 101 -11.01 -0.58 -22.40
CA LYS A 101 -10.42 -1.85 -22.87
C LYS A 101 -9.83 -2.69 -21.73
N GLY A 102 -9.82 -2.20 -20.50
CA GLY A 102 -9.26 -2.88 -19.34
C GLY A 102 -7.75 -3.15 -19.43
N LYS A 103 -7.01 -2.46 -20.31
CA LYS A 103 -5.56 -2.65 -20.45
C LYS A 103 -4.83 -2.09 -19.23
N LEU A 104 -3.98 -2.90 -18.60
CA LEU A 104 -3.17 -2.53 -17.45
C LEU A 104 -2.17 -1.41 -17.80
N LYS A 105 -1.91 -0.55 -16.83
CA LYS A 105 -0.91 0.52 -16.95
C LYS A 105 0.14 0.48 -15.84
N GLU A 106 -0.32 0.44 -14.59
CA GLU A 106 0.54 0.40 -13.41
C GLU A 106 -0.26 -0.18 -12.24
N CYS A 107 0.40 -1.01 -11.45
CA CYS A 107 -0.06 -1.39 -10.12
C CYS A 107 0.85 -0.77 -9.06
N ALA A 108 0.27 -0.43 -7.92
CA ALA A 108 1.00 0.01 -6.76
C ALA A 108 0.55 -0.79 -5.53
N TRP A 109 1.52 -1.23 -4.76
CA TRP A 109 1.33 -1.81 -3.44
C TRP A 109 1.94 -0.88 -2.40
N THR A 110 1.10 -0.36 -1.51
CA THR A 110 1.53 0.54 -0.44
C THR A 110 1.73 -0.26 0.85
N PHE A 111 2.83 0.03 1.53
CA PHE A 111 3.18 -0.53 2.83
C PHE A 111 3.54 0.58 3.81
N ALA A 112 3.49 0.28 5.09
CA ALA A 112 4.09 1.09 6.14
C ALA A 112 4.82 0.20 7.15
N ALA A 113 5.68 0.79 7.96
CA ALA A 113 6.25 0.15 9.14
C ALA A 113 6.29 1.14 10.31
N SER A 114 6.83 0.73 11.45
CA SER A 114 7.18 1.68 12.52
C SER A 114 8.51 1.37 13.20
N ASP A 115 9.25 2.43 13.52
CA ASP A 115 10.33 2.41 14.51
C ASP A 115 9.84 3.15 15.75
N ASP A 116 9.51 2.38 16.78
CA ASP A 116 8.94 2.88 18.02
C ASP A 116 9.98 2.78 19.13
N GLN A 117 10.19 3.89 19.84
CA GLN A 117 11.18 3.99 20.91
C GLN A 117 10.54 4.52 22.18
N VAL A 118 10.79 3.83 23.28
CA VAL A 118 10.45 4.31 24.61
C VAL A 118 11.50 5.31 25.09
N SER A 119 11.03 6.50 25.46
CA SER A 119 11.82 7.47 26.21
C SER A 119 12.06 6.92 27.62
N ARG A 120 13.30 6.56 27.93
CA ARG A 120 13.68 6.11 29.27
C ARG A 120 13.54 7.23 30.31
N ALA A 121 13.56 8.49 29.89
CA ALA A 121 13.49 9.64 30.79
C ALA A 121 12.10 9.83 31.43
N ASP A 122 11.03 9.65 30.64
CA ASP A 122 9.65 9.99 31.04
C ASP A 122 8.60 8.94 30.65
N GLY A 123 9.00 7.82 30.03
CA GLY A 123 8.12 6.73 29.64
C GLY A 123 7.25 7.02 28.42
N THR A 124 7.43 8.16 27.74
CA THR A 124 6.71 8.43 26.49
C THR A 124 7.18 7.50 25.38
N VAL A 125 6.30 7.16 24.44
CA VAL A 125 6.65 6.38 23.25
C VAL A 125 6.64 7.32 22.05
N ALA A 126 7.73 7.35 21.31
CA ALA A 126 7.83 8.05 20.04
C ALA A 126 7.85 7.04 18.89
N SER A 127 7.15 7.36 17.81
CA SER A 127 6.99 6.51 16.63
C SER A 127 7.46 7.24 15.38
N ALA A 128 8.22 6.55 14.54
CA ALA A 128 8.52 6.96 13.17
C ALA A 128 7.86 5.99 12.20
N VAL A 129 6.97 6.47 11.33
CA VAL A 129 6.16 5.63 10.43
C VAL A 129 6.58 5.87 8.96
N PRO A 130 7.57 5.11 8.43
CA PRO A 130 7.88 5.15 7.01
C PRO A 130 6.78 4.52 6.15
N PHE A 131 6.64 5.01 4.93
CA PHE A 131 5.77 4.43 3.89
C PHE A 131 6.58 3.98 2.68
N PHE A 132 6.14 2.89 2.04
CA PHE A 132 6.74 2.36 0.83
C PHE A 132 5.66 2.22 -0.25
N VAL A 133 6.00 2.52 -1.51
CA VAL A 133 5.06 2.40 -2.64
C VAL A 133 5.72 1.59 -3.74
N CYS A 134 5.52 0.28 -3.70
CA CYS A 134 6.10 -0.68 -4.62
C CYS A 134 5.30 -0.71 -5.93
N ARG A 135 5.96 -0.40 -7.05
CA ARG A 135 5.28 -0.23 -8.34
C ARG A 135 5.70 -1.28 -9.33
N VAL A 136 4.72 -1.92 -9.96
CA VAL A 136 4.92 -2.84 -11.08
C VAL A 136 4.09 -2.42 -12.27
N ARG A 137 4.54 -2.76 -13.49
CA ARG A 137 3.87 -2.38 -14.74
C ARG A 137 3.58 -3.61 -15.62
N PRO A 138 2.67 -4.49 -15.18
CA PRO A 138 2.26 -5.62 -16.00
C PRO A 138 1.60 -5.13 -17.30
N LYS A 139 1.70 -5.95 -18.34
CA LYS A 139 1.05 -5.78 -19.65
C LYS A 139 -0.21 -6.65 -19.71
N GLY A 140 -1.04 -6.44 -20.72
CA GLY A 140 -2.28 -7.21 -20.88
C GLY A 140 -3.49 -6.51 -20.25
N LYS A 141 -4.53 -7.28 -19.94
CA LYS A 141 -5.82 -6.80 -19.43
C LYS A 141 -6.03 -7.19 -17.97
N ALA A 142 -7.00 -6.53 -17.32
CA ALA A 142 -7.45 -6.86 -15.96
C ALA A 142 -7.71 -8.36 -15.75
N ALA A 143 -8.40 -9.02 -16.69
CA ALA A 143 -8.68 -10.45 -16.61
C ALA A 143 -7.41 -11.31 -16.65
N ASP A 144 -6.39 -10.89 -17.40
CA ASP A 144 -5.10 -11.60 -17.47
C ASP A 144 -4.37 -11.53 -16.13
N LEU A 145 -4.45 -10.39 -15.43
CA LEU A 145 -3.88 -10.21 -14.10
C LEU A 145 -4.60 -11.08 -13.06
N LEU A 146 -5.94 -11.05 -13.02
CA LEU A 146 -6.74 -11.86 -12.09
C LEU A 146 -6.47 -13.36 -12.29
N ALA A 147 -6.35 -13.80 -13.54
CA ALA A 147 -6.04 -15.18 -13.86
C ALA A 147 -4.60 -15.58 -13.47
N ALA A 148 -3.63 -14.67 -13.64
CA ALA A 148 -2.23 -14.94 -13.33
C ALA A 148 -1.96 -15.07 -11.84
N LEU A 149 -2.60 -14.22 -11.02
CA LEU A 149 -2.29 -14.13 -9.59
C LEU A 149 -2.90 -15.27 -8.76
N GLY A 150 -3.94 -15.96 -9.24
CA GLY A 150 -4.34 -17.29 -8.76
C GLY A 150 -4.29 -17.51 -7.23
N SER A 151 -3.74 -18.66 -6.81
CA SER A 151 -3.64 -19.04 -5.39
C SER A 151 -2.29 -18.69 -4.74
N ASP A 152 -1.26 -18.42 -5.54
CA ASP A 152 0.06 -17.98 -5.07
C ASP A 152 0.42 -16.64 -5.75
N PRO A 153 -0.27 -15.56 -5.35
CA PRO A 153 -0.19 -14.29 -6.06
C PRO A 153 1.16 -13.61 -5.89
N LEU A 154 1.90 -13.94 -4.83
CA LEU A 154 3.15 -13.28 -4.52
C LEU A 154 4.29 -13.75 -5.45
N HIS A 155 4.33 -15.04 -5.75
CA HIS A 155 5.34 -15.66 -6.62
C HIS A 155 4.87 -15.87 -8.07
N ALA A 156 3.61 -15.61 -8.38
CA ALA A 156 3.09 -15.68 -9.74
C ALA A 156 3.83 -14.74 -10.69
N THR A 157 4.15 -15.22 -11.89
CA THR A 157 4.73 -14.39 -12.95
C THR A 157 3.69 -13.39 -13.44
N LEU A 158 4.02 -12.11 -13.34
CA LEU A 158 3.13 -11.05 -13.79
C LEU A 158 3.09 -10.98 -15.32
N PRO A 159 1.91 -10.77 -15.92
CA PRO A 159 1.79 -10.61 -17.37
C PRO A 159 2.76 -9.55 -17.92
N GLY A 160 3.66 -9.96 -18.82
CA GLY A 160 4.58 -9.06 -19.52
C GLY A 160 5.71 -8.44 -18.68
N LEU A 161 5.98 -9.00 -17.49
CA LEU A 161 7.15 -8.72 -16.66
C LEU A 161 8.00 -9.99 -16.52
N ASP A 162 9.32 -9.81 -16.43
CA ASP A 162 10.26 -10.87 -16.08
C ASP A 162 10.39 -10.92 -14.55
N GLY A 163 9.43 -11.58 -13.87
CA GLY A 163 9.42 -11.70 -12.42
C GLY A 163 8.03 -11.71 -11.80
N SER A 164 8.02 -11.70 -10.47
CA SER A 164 6.84 -11.77 -9.60
C SER A 164 6.65 -10.48 -8.79
N LEU A 165 5.56 -10.40 -8.01
CA LEU A 165 5.42 -9.32 -7.05
C LEU A 165 6.50 -9.41 -5.95
N TYR A 166 6.84 -10.62 -5.52
CA TYR A 166 7.90 -10.88 -4.55
C TYR A 166 9.23 -10.23 -4.96
N ASP A 167 9.64 -10.42 -6.22
CA ASP A 167 10.91 -9.86 -6.73
C ASP A 167 10.91 -8.33 -6.70
N ALA A 168 9.75 -7.70 -6.93
CA ALA A 168 9.62 -6.25 -6.90
C ALA A 168 9.59 -5.65 -5.49
N LEU A 169 9.29 -6.45 -4.46
CA LEU A 169 9.26 -5.99 -3.06
C LEU A 169 10.67 -5.78 -2.49
N GLY A 170 11.63 -6.64 -2.84
CA GLY A 170 13.01 -6.54 -2.33
C GLY A 170 13.63 -5.17 -2.59
N ASP A 171 13.66 -4.76 -3.86
CA ASP A 171 14.20 -3.44 -4.27
C ASP A 171 13.38 -2.28 -3.68
N CYS A 172 12.07 -2.47 -3.47
CA CYS A 172 11.18 -1.42 -2.99
C CYS A 172 11.45 -1.05 -1.52
N PHE A 173 11.82 -2.02 -0.68
CA PHE A 173 12.02 -1.78 0.75
C PHE A 173 13.39 -1.21 1.10
N GLU A 174 14.28 -1.03 0.13
CA GLU A 174 15.61 -0.43 0.37
C GLU A 174 15.52 1.01 0.91
N GLU A 175 14.56 1.80 0.42
CA GLU A 175 14.35 3.18 0.86
C GLU A 175 12.85 3.52 0.99
N PRO A 176 12.43 4.17 2.10
CA PRO A 176 11.07 4.64 2.21
C PRO A 176 10.80 5.74 1.19
N ARG A 177 9.52 5.92 0.85
CA ARG A 177 9.04 6.96 -0.06
C ARG A 177 9.53 8.34 0.35
N GLU A 178 9.53 8.62 1.66
CA GLU A 178 9.99 9.87 2.25
C GLU A 178 10.88 9.55 3.47
N PRO A 179 12.02 10.25 3.67
CA PRO A 179 12.86 10.05 4.84
C PRO A 179 12.12 10.41 6.12
N VAL A 180 12.12 9.51 7.10
CA VAL A 180 11.52 9.74 8.42
C VAL A 180 12.62 9.79 9.48
N ALA A 181 12.56 10.80 10.35
CA ALA A 181 13.49 10.93 11.46
C ALA A 181 13.16 9.87 12.53
N ARG A 182 14.13 8.99 12.81
CA ARG A 182 13.97 7.95 13.81
C ARG A 182 14.18 8.51 15.22
N PRO A 183 13.34 8.15 16.20
CA PRO A 183 13.58 8.53 17.59
C PRO A 183 14.86 7.87 18.11
N GLY A 184 15.63 8.62 18.91
CA GLY A 184 16.89 8.15 19.48
C GLY A 184 16.72 7.59 20.89
N PRO A 185 17.69 6.77 21.37
CA PRO A 185 17.66 6.28 22.74
C PRO A 185 17.84 7.44 23.73
N THR A 186 17.19 7.33 24.89
CA THR A 186 17.36 8.23 26.03
C THR A 186 17.76 7.43 27.27
N GLU A 187 18.26 8.09 28.30
CA GLU A 187 18.58 7.47 29.59
C GLU A 187 17.48 7.80 30.62
N GLY A 188 17.21 6.87 31.55
CA GLY A 188 16.29 7.11 32.66
C GLY A 188 15.67 5.84 33.25
N ALA A 189 14.56 6.02 33.97
CA ALA A 189 13.89 5.00 34.78
C ALA A 189 12.85 4.16 34.03
N PHE A 190 12.61 4.43 32.74
CA PHE A 190 11.67 3.66 31.92
C PHE A 190 12.40 2.76 30.92
N THR A 191 11.73 1.70 30.49
CA THR A 191 12.20 0.81 29.43
C THR A 191 11.03 0.25 28.63
N ASP A 192 11.28 -0.25 27.43
CA ASP A 192 10.25 -0.99 26.68
C ASP A 192 9.92 -2.30 27.42
N VAL A 193 8.62 -2.57 27.58
CA VAL A 193 8.11 -3.82 28.16
C VAL A 193 8.75 -5.06 27.51
N LEU A 194 8.92 -5.06 26.19
CA LEU A 194 9.48 -6.22 25.48
C LEU A 194 10.96 -6.48 25.80
N GLU A 195 11.69 -5.50 26.33
CA GLU A 195 13.08 -5.73 26.79
C GLU A 195 13.14 -6.57 28.07
N ARG A 196 12.01 -6.73 28.78
CA ARG A 196 11.94 -7.37 30.09
C ARG A 196 11.10 -8.64 30.13
N LEU A 197 10.13 -8.78 29.23
CA LEU A 197 9.29 -9.97 29.19
C LEU A 197 10.08 -11.18 28.70
N GLU A 198 9.90 -12.31 29.37
CA GLU A 198 10.53 -13.57 29.03
C GLU A 198 9.56 -14.74 29.21
N GLY A 199 9.82 -15.85 28.52
CA GLY A 199 9.06 -17.09 28.66
C GLY A 199 7.55 -16.92 28.44
N PRO A 200 6.70 -17.45 29.34
CA PRO A 200 5.25 -17.36 29.17
C PRO A 200 4.68 -15.93 29.13
N ASP A 201 5.36 -14.97 29.76
CA ASP A 201 4.86 -13.59 29.81
C ASP A 201 5.00 -12.88 28.47
N ILE A 202 6.10 -13.12 27.73
CA ILE A 202 6.26 -12.57 26.37
C ILE A 202 5.31 -13.24 25.37
N ASP A 203 5.03 -14.54 25.55
CA ASP A 203 4.04 -15.25 24.73
C ASP A 203 2.62 -14.69 24.94
N ALA A 204 2.25 -14.44 26.20
CA ALA A 204 0.98 -13.82 26.55
C ALA A 204 0.85 -12.39 25.99
N TRP A 205 1.92 -11.60 26.07
CA TRP A 205 1.96 -10.28 25.46
C TRP A 205 1.75 -10.33 23.95
N TYR A 206 2.45 -11.22 23.24
CA TYR A 206 2.27 -11.38 21.80
C TYR A 206 0.87 -11.90 21.42
N ALA A 207 0.30 -12.79 22.22
CA ALA A 207 -1.08 -13.25 22.03
C ALA A 207 -2.07 -12.09 22.17
N MET A 208 -1.92 -11.25 23.20
CA MET A 208 -2.71 -10.04 23.38
C MET A 208 -2.56 -9.07 22.21
N THR A 209 -1.32 -8.71 21.82
CA THR A 209 -1.11 -7.72 20.74
C THR A 209 -1.66 -8.19 19.40
N ARG A 210 -1.59 -9.50 19.12
CA ARG A 210 -2.18 -10.09 17.91
C ARG A 210 -3.70 -10.00 17.94
N ALA A 211 -4.30 -10.37 19.08
CA ALA A 211 -5.74 -10.30 19.26
C ALA A 211 -6.26 -8.86 19.13
N LEU A 212 -5.53 -7.87 19.64
CA LEU A 212 -5.85 -6.45 19.47
C LEU A 212 -5.83 -6.04 17.99
N ARG A 213 -4.83 -6.47 17.22
CA ARG A 213 -4.77 -6.20 15.77
C ARG A 213 -5.95 -6.86 15.03
N GLU A 214 -6.22 -8.12 15.32
CA GLU A 214 -7.35 -8.85 14.72
C GLU A 214 -8.70 -8.19 15.05
N ASP A 215 -8.84 -7.68 16.27
CA ASP A 215 -10.04 -6.97 16.71
C ASP A 215 -10.15 -5.59 16.02
N PHE A 216 -9.03 -4.86 15.87
CA PHE A 216 -8.98 -3.61 15.11
C PHE A 216 -9.41 -3.83 13.65
N ASP A 217 -8.87 -4.85 12.99
CA ASP A 217 -9.20 -5.16 11.59
C ASP A 217 -10.68 -5.51 11.41
N GLN A 218 -11.32 -6.09 12.43
CA GLN A 218 -12.76 -6.40 12.42
C GLN A 218 -13.63 -5.15 12.56
N VAL A 219 -13.23 -4.17 13.36
CA VAL A 219 -14.05 -2.97 13.63
C VAL A 219 -13.73 -1.81 12.72
N CYS A 220 -12.55 -1.78 12.08
CA CYS A 220 -12.09 -0.61 11.33
C CYS A 220 -13.09 -0.21 10.24
N GLY A 221 -13.58 -1.17 9.44
CA GLY A 221 -14.51 -0.90 8.34
C GLY A 221 -15.82 -0.21 8.72
N ASP A 222 -16.24 -0.29 9.99
CA ASP A 222 -17.50 0.25 10.48
C ASP A 222 -17.32 1.51 11.36
N THR A 223 -16.08 1.87 11.71
CA THR A 223 -15.79 2.92 12.71
C THR A 223 -14.57 3.76 12.34
N PHE A 224 -13.36 3.21 12.50
CA PHE A 224 -12.10 3.96 12.35
C PHE A 224 -11.67 4.19 10.90
N CYS A 225 -12.06 3.30 9.98
CA CYS A 225 -11.76 3.40 8.56
C CYS A 225 -12.80 4.25 7.80
N GLU A 226 -13.72 4.93 8.50
CA GLU A 226 -14.59 5.94 7.92
C GLU A 226 -13.89 7.31 7.95
N GLY A 227 -13.51 7.87 6.79
CA GLY A 227 -12.90 9.20 6.76
C GLY A 227 -11.99 9.45 5.56
N ASP A 228 -10.92 10.23 5.79
CA ASP A 228 -9.96 10.63 4.76
C ASP A 228 -9.16 9.45 4.19
N PHE A 229 -9.11 8.32 4.90
CA PHE A 229 -8.45 7.10 4.47
C PHE A 229 -9.33 5.87 4.75
N ALA A 230 -9.44 5.00 3.76
CA ALA A 230 -10.20 3.74 3.87
C ALA A 230 -9.33 2.54 4.28
N ASN A 231 -8.00 2.64 4.15
CA ASN A 231 -7.08 1.53 4.36
C ASN A 231 -6.14 1.82 5.54
N TRP A 232 -6.68 1.78 6.76
CA TRP A 232 -5.88 1.82 7.98
C TRP A 232 -5.33 0.44 8.31
N ALA A 233 -4.11 0.40 8.84
CA ALA A 233 -3.49 -0.78 9.42
C ALA A 233 -2.90 -0.44 10.78
N ALA A 234 -3.12 -1.33 11.73
CA ALA A 234 -2.47 -1.28 13.02
C ALA A 234 -1.03 -1.79 12.89
N LEU A 235 -0.05 -0.98 13.32
CA LEU A 235 1.36 -1.32 13.20
C LEU A 235 1.85 -2.00 14.48
N ARG A 236 2.21 -1.23 15.51
CA ARG A 236 2.84 -1.78 16.70
C ARG A 236 2.36 -1.09 17.96
N LEU A 237 1.98 -1.90 18.94
CA LEU A 237 1.74 -1.48 20.30
C LEU A 237 3.05 -1.57 21.08
N ARG A 238 3.44 -0.46 21.72
CA ARG A 238 4.53 -0.39 22.68
C ARG A 238 4.04 0.17 23.99
N CYS A 239 4.61 -0.31 25.08
CA CYS A 239 4.42 0.30 26.38
C CYS A 239 5.77 0.47 27.07
N SER A 240 5.90 1.58 27.77
CA SER A 240 6.98 1.79 28.73
C SER A 240 6.64 1.12 30.06
N GLU A 241 7.67 0.64 30.76
CA GLU A 241 7.60 0.14 32.13
C GLU A 241 8.63 0.88 32.98
N ASP A 242 8.23 1.32 34.17
CA ASP A 242 9.13 1.84 35.18
C ASP A 242 9.96 0.71 35.80
N VAL A 243 11.29 0.83 35.76
CA VAL A 243 12.22 -0.25 36.12
C VAL A 243 12.20 -0.61 37.61
N GLU A 244 11.76 0.29 38.49
CA GLU A 244 11.73 0.05 39.93
C GLU A 244 10.39 -0.53 40.38
N THR A 245 9.30 0.02 39.86
CA THR A 245 7.93 -0.32 40.28
C THR A 245 7.28 -1.40 39.42
N LEU A 246 7.82 -1.66 38.22
CA LEU A 246 7.25 -2.55 37.20
C LEU A 246 5.86 -2.14 36.73
N LYS A 247 5.47 -0.90 36.99
CA LYS A 247 4.20 -0.34 36.51
C LYS A 247 4.40 0.23 35.12
N LEU A 248 3.37 0.06 34.29
CA LEU A 248 3.31 0.65 32.97
C LEU A 248 3.30 2.18 33.11
N GLY A 249 4.12 2.85 32.28
CA GLY A 249 4.07 4.29 32.10
C GLY A 249 3.04 4.65 31.02
N SER A 250 3.50 5.09 29.85
CA SER A 250 2.67 5.25 28.66
C SER A 250 2.65 3.98 27.81
N CYS A 251 1.48 3.68 27.25
CA CYS A 251 1.34 2.83 26.07
C CYS A 251 1.06 3.70 24.84
N ALA A 252 1.54 3.29 23.68
CA ALA A 252 1.24 3.90 22.40
C ALA A 252 1.08 2.84 21.32
N TRP A 253 0.10 3.04 20.47
CA TRP A 253 -0.14 2.19 19.31
C TRP A 253 -0.03 3.03 18.04
N SER A 254 0.93 2.67 17.18
CA SER A 254 1.14 3.31 15.89
C SER A 254 0.24 2.72 14.81
N PHE A 255 -0.26 3.58 13.93
CA PHE A 255 -1.14 3.26 12.82
C PHE A 255 -0.67 3.94 11.55
N ALA A 256 -0.95 3.31 10.42
CA ALA A 256 -0.71 3.85 9.10
C ALA A 256 -1.96 3.71 8.25
N ALA A 257 -2.14 4.66 7.35
CA ALA A 257 -3.26 4.72 6.44
C ALA A 257 -2.78 5.01 5.03
N SER A 258 -3.50 4.52 4.03
CA SER A 258 -3.31 4.96 2.65
C SER A 258 -4.61 5.06 1.88
N ASP A 259 -4.61 5.94 0.89
CA ASP A 259 -5.62 5.99 -0.15
C ASP A 259 -4.91 6.11 -1.50
N SER A 260 -5.43 5.39 -2.49
CA SER A 260 -4.79 5.24 -3.79
C SER A 260 -5.79 5.46 -4.92
N TRP A 261 -5.34 6.01 -6.04
CA TRP A 261 -6.24 6.34 -7.16
C TRP A 261 -5.53 6.35 -8.52
N ALA A 262 -6.28 6.07 -9.57
CA ALA A 262 -5.77 6.21 -10.94
C ALA A 262 -5.66 7.69 -11.35
N LYS A 263 -4.45 8.17 -11.64
CA LYS A 263 -4.24 9.50 -12.26
C LYS A 263 -4.67 9.49 -13.72
N LYS A 264 -4.88 10.68 -14.30
CA LYS A 264 -5.27 10.88 -15.71
C LYS A 264 -4.41 10.13 -16.74
N LYS A 265 -3.12 9.90 -16.46
CA LYS A 265 -2.18 9.17 -17.34
C LYS A 265 -2.01 7.69 -16.98
N GLY A 266 -2.79 7.20 -16.02
CA GLY A 266 -2.75 5.83 -15.50
C GLY A 266 -1.56 5.51 -14.60
N ALA A 267 -0.90 6.52 -14.02
CA ALA A 267 -0.03 6.26 -12.87
C ALA A 267 -0.90 6.20 -11.61
N ILE A 268 -0.53 5.41 -10.61
CA ILE A 268 -1.25 5.37 -9.34
C ILE A 268 -0.78 6.52 -8.44
N GLY A 269 -1.72 7.38 -8.03
CA GLY A 269 -1.55 8.31 -6.92
C GLY A 269 -1.70 7.59 -5.60
N VAL A 270 -0.93 8.01 -4.61
CA VAL A 270 -1.01 7.50 -3.24
C VAL A 270 -0.89 8.68 -2.30
N THR A 271 -1.81 8.76 -1.35
CA THR A 271 -1.71 9.59 -0.15
C THR A 271 -1.61 8.69 1.06
N THR A 272 -0.93 9.17 2.09
CA THR A 272 -0.60 8.39 3.29
C THR A 272 -0.93 9.21 4.52
N GLY A 273 -1.34 8.53 5.58
CA GLY A 273 -1.62 9.12 6.89
C GLY A 273 -1.02 8.24 7.99
N GLU A 274 -0.65 8.85 9.11
CA GLU A 274 -0.12 8.15 10.27
C GLU A 274 -0.80 8.68 11.53
N ALA A 275 -0.92 7.81 12.53
CA ALA A 275 -1.38 8.19 13.86
C ALA A 275 -0.62 7.41 14.93
N THR A 276 -0.51 7.98 16.12
CA THR A 276 0.05 7.30 17.29
C THR A 276 -0.85 7.59 18.47
N CYS A 277 -1.65 6.60 18.84
CA CYS A 277 -2.66 6.73 19.88
C CYS A 277 -2.08 6.31 21.21
N THR A 278 -2.10 7.22 22.19
CA THR A 278 -1.50 6.99 23.51
C THR A 278 -2.55 6.78 24.58
N PHE A 279 -2.29 5.86 25.50
CA PHE A 279 -3.13 5.61 26.66
C PHE A 279 -2.30 5.15 27.85
N THR A 280 -2.84 5.30 29.06
CA THR A 280 -2.20 4.92 30.32
C THR A 280 -2.90 3.73 30.95
N VAL A 281 -2.15 2.86 31.62
CA VAL A 281 -2.68 1.67 32.29
C VAL A 281 -2.11 1.60 33.70
N ASP A 282 -2.96 1.48 34.73
CA ASP A 282 -2.50 1.32 36.12
C ASP A 282 -2.29 -0.17 36.46
N ALA A 283 -1.32 -0.79 35.79
CA ALA A 283 -1.01 -2.21 35.94
C ALA A 283 0.44 -2.52 35.53
N THR A 284 0.87 -3.76 35.74
CA THR A 284 2.07 -4.33 35.12
C THR A 284 1.77 -4.82 33.71
N ALA A 285 2.82 -5.13 32.93
CA ALA A 285 2.66 -5.71 31.60
C ALA A 285 1.89 -7.05 31.61
N THR A 286 2.18 -7.94 32.55
CA THR A 286 1.50 -9.24 32.68
C THR A 286 0.02 -9.07 33.08
N GLU A 287 -0.28 -8.11 33.95
CA GLU A 287 -1.66 -7.79 34.35
C GLU A 287 -2.47 -7.27 33.16
N LEU A 288 -1.88 -6.40 32.31
CA LEU A 288 -2.52 -5.93 31.08
C LEU A 288 -2.74 -7.09 30.08
N ALA A 289 -1.70 -7.90 29.83
CA ALA A 289 -1.80 -9.06 28.94
C ALA A 289 -2.89 -10.04 29.37
N ALA A 290 -3.00 -10.30 30.68
CA ALA A 290 -4.05 -11.16 31.22
C ALA A 290 -5.44 -10.55 31.07
N ALA A 291 -5.61 -9.23 31.30
CA ALA A 291 -6.90 -8.56 31.17
C ALA A 291 -7.42 -8.53 29.71
N LEU A 292 -6.49 -8.50 28.75
CA LEU A 292 -6.79 -8.42 27.32
C LEU A 292 -6.53 -9.74 26.57
N ALA A 293 -6.41 -10.86 27.29
CA ALA A 293 -6.11 -12.15 26.69
C ALA A 293 -7.22 -12.61 25.72
N PRO A 294 -6.89 -13.16 24.54
CA PRO A 294 -7.88 -13.50 23.52
C PRO A 294 -8.91 -14.56 23.94
N ASP A 295 -8.56 -15.42 24.89
CA ASP A 295 -9.38 -16.57 25.33
C ASP A 295 -10.40 -16.21 26.41
N LEU A 296 -10.41 -14.98 26.91
CA LEU A 296 -11.42 -14.53 27.86
C LEU A 296 -12.80 -14.43 27.19
N ALA A 297 -13.80 -14.99 27.85
CA ALA A 297 -15.19 -14.87 27.42
C ALA A 297 -15.72 -13.44 27.61
N GLY A 298 -16.56 -12.98 26.68
CA GLY A 298 -17.23 -11.68 26.75
C GLY A 298 -16.82 -10.77 25.60
N GLU A 299 -16.62 -9.49 25.92
CA GLU A 299 -16.21 -8.46 24.96
C GLU A 299 -14.86 -8.80 24.32
N PRO A 300 -14.62 -8.37 23.07
CA PRO A 300 -13.31 -8.53 22.45
C PRO A 300 -12.28 -7.57 23.07
N PRO A 301 -10.96 -7.82 22.94
CA PRO A 301 -9.91 -7.10 23.68
C PRO A 301 -9.98 -5.56 23.59
N LEU A 302 -10.29 -4.98 22.44
CA LEU A 302 -10.38 -3.51 22.28
C LEU A 302 -11.44 -2.88 23.17
N MET A 303 -12.53 -3.60 23.41
CA MET A 303 -13.73 -3.14 24.13
C MET A 303 -13.65 -3.43 25.64
N ARG A 304 -12.58 -4.06 26.11
CA ARG A 304 -12.43 -4.36 27.53
C ARG A 304 -11.85 -3.17 28.29
N PRO A 305 -12.35 -2.89 29.51
CA PRO A 305 -11.77 -1.87 30.36
C PRO A 305 -10.30 -2.16 30.66
N LEU A 306 -9.46 -1.14 30.54
CA LEU A 306 -8.07 -1.19 30.94
C LEU A 306 -7.96 -1.35 32.47
N PRO A 307 -7.00 -2.12 32.97
CA PRO A 307 -6.74 -2.22 34.39
C PRO A 307 -6.67 -0.86 35.11
N GLY A 308 -7.44 -0.71 36.19
CA GLY A 308 -7.51 0.53 36.97
C GLY A 308 -8.35 1.65 36.35
N SER A 309 -9.01 1.41 35.21
CA SER A 309 -9.81 2.41 34.48
C SER A 309 -11.15 1.83 34.02
N THR A 310 -12.08 2.72 33.66
CA THR A 310 -13.26 2.36 32.86
C THR A 310 -13.05 2.59 31.36
N MET A 311 -11.95 3.24 30.98
CA MET A 311 -11.58 3.46 29.59
C MET A 311 -11.14 2.15 28.94
N THR A 312 -11.46 2.01 27.66
CA THR A 312 -11.02 0.90 26.81
C THR A 312 -9.93 1.39 25.84
N ILE A 313 -9.28 0.47 25.13
CA ILE A 313 -8.38 0.87 24.02
C ILE A 313 -9.21 1.48 22.90
N TYR A 314 -10.40 0.94 22.63
CA TYR A 314 -11.33 1.46 21.63
C TYR A 314 -11.65 2.95 21.86
N ASP A 315 -11.92 3.36 23.10
CA ASP A 315 -12.17 4.78 23.44
C ASP A 315 -10.96 5.66 23.11
N ALA A 316 -9.74 5.18 23.38
CA ALA A 316 -8.52 5.90 23.06
C ALA A 316 -8.26 6.00 21.54
N LEU A 317 -8.74 5.03 20.75
CA LEU A 317 -8.63 5.06 19.30
C LEU A 317 -9.64 6.02 18.67
N ILE A 318 -10.87 6.10 19.18
CA ILE A 318 -11.92 7.01 18.65
C ILE A 318 -11.46 8.46 18.66
N ASP A 319 -10.81 8.89 19.74
CA ASP A 319 -10.39 10.30 19.88
C ASP A 319 -9.13 10.61 19.04
N CYS A 320 -8.44 9.58 18.55
CA CYS A 320 -7.12 9.66 17.94
C CYS A 320 -7.14 9.51 16.41
N LEU A 321 -7.94 8.57 15.89
CA LEU A 321 -8.06 8.22 14.47
C LEU A 321 -9.18 9.02 13.80
#